data_AF-A0A8S1PLP2-F1
#
_entry.id   AF-A0A8S1PLP2-F1
#
_cell.length_a   1.000
_cell.length_b   1.000
_cell.length_c   1.000
_cell.angle_alpha   90.00
_cell.angle_beta   90.00
_cell.angle_gamma   90.00
#
_symmetry.space_group_name_H-M   'P 1'
#
loop_
_entity.id
_entity.type
_entity.pdbx_description
1 polymer ?
#
loop_
_entity_poly.entity_id
_entity_poly.type
_entity_poly.pdbx_seq_one_letter_code
_entity_poly.pdbx_strand_id
1 'polypeptide(L)'
;MIQIEQQENIGQKRKVRDIIEKLENHLRLDEKISNLKIQLEKMRLQITTSIDKNSIKEKISQLEAAIFNYEEEKKISNYTDEEKNKLLDSIRNIIQQIRPLPYSCENKRQIHKNLKNLNRFEEHFLILRVKSSNEEFVIEASKILSLVCDKKSEIKRVINQTKEDTNDDQQQQINLQIKYTDIERVEDYNNQNQFQETPTLQGNILEQINLDKQNKISNEIQIKQDEKVQENEQICEQEKCQICFAQKRKFVAIPCGHFIYCQNCKELVLQRLKCLLCRQNVIQMFEIFA
;
A
#
# COMPACT_ATOMS: atom_id res chain seq x y z
N MET A 1 3.97 -10.11 -69.69
CA MET A 1 3.62 -11.28 -68.86
C MET A 1 4.74 -11.73 -67.94
N ILE A 2 6.00 -11.88 -68.42
CA ILE A 2 7.13 -12.41 -67.61
C ILE A 2 7.42 -11.60 -66.31
N GLN A 3 7.20 -10.29 -66.30
CA GLN A 3 7.44 -9.47 -65.10
C GLN A 3 6.39 -9.67 -63.99
N ILE A 4 5.18 -10.15 -64.33
CA ILE A 4 4.10 -10.37 -63.34
C ILE A 4 4.36 -11.68 -62.58
N GLU A 5 4.78 -12.73 -63.27
CA GLU A 5 5.13 -14.03 -62.64
C GLU A 5 6.32 -13.92 -61.68
N GLN A 6 7.30 -13.04 -61.97
CA GLN A 6 8.44 -12.82 -61.08
C GLN A 6 8.03 -12.10 -59.78
N GLN A 7 7.06 -11.19 -59.82
CA GLN A 7 6.56 -10.50 -58.63
C GLN A 7 5.72 -11.41 -57.72
N GLU A 8 4.88 -12.27 -58.28
CA GLU A 8 4.10 -13.24 -57.49
C GLU A 8 4.99 -14.23 -56.72
N ASN A 9 6.11 -14.65 -57.32
CA ASN A 9 7.07 -15.56 -56.70
C ASN A 9 7.78 -14.93 -55.49
N ILE A 10 8.08 -13.63 -55.54
CA ILE A 10 8.68 -12.89 -54.41
C ILE A 10 7.71 -12.81 -53.23
N GLY A 11 6.42 -12.53 -53.50
CA GLY A 11 5.39 -12.47 -52.47
C GLY A 11 5.19 -13.80 -51.74
N GLN A 12 5.17 -14.91 -52.49
CA GLN A 12 5.04 -16.26 -51.90
C GLN A 12 6.26 -16.63 -51.04
N LYS A 13 7.48 -16.34 -51.51
CA LYS A 13 8.71 -16.60 -50.73
C LYS A 13 8.74 -15.85 -49.41
N ARG A 14 8.23 -14.60 -49.38
CA ARG A 14 8.13 -13.82 -48.14
C ARG A 14 7.15 -14.47 -47.15
N LYS A 15 5.95 -14.83 -47.61
CA LYS A 15 4.95 -15.52 -46.78
C LYS A 15 5.47 -16.83 -46.19
N VAL A 16 6.19 -17.63 -46.98
CA VAL A 16 6.79 -18.89 -46.50
C VAL A 16 7.85 -18.62 -45.42
N ARG A 17 8.71 -17.62 -45.61
CA ARG A 17 9.71 -17.23 -44.60
C ARG A 17 9.04 -16.79 -43.29
N ASP A 18 8.00 -15.96 -43.38
CA ASP A 18 7.27 -15.47 -42.20
C ASP A 18 6.59 -16.63 -41.43
N ILE A 19 6.09 -17.65 -42.14
CA ILE A 19 5.51 -18.86 -41.52
C ILE A 19 6.59 -19.68 -40.82
N ILE A 20 7.76 -19.87 -41.45
CA ILE A 20 8.88 -20.61 -40.86
C ILE A 20 9.35 -19.91 -39.57
N GLU A 21 9.52 -18.59 -39.60
CA GLU A 21 9.95 -17.81 -38.43
C GLU A 21 8.93 -17.90 -37.28
N LYS A 22 7.62 -17.84 -37.59
CA LYS A 22 6.56 -18.05 -36.59
C LYS A 22 6.65 -19.45 -35.98
N LEU A 23 6.83 -20.49 -36.80
CA LEU A 23 6.95 -21.88 -36.33
C LEU A 23 8.18 -22.06 -35.43
N GLU A 24 9.34 -21.53 -35.81
CA GLU A 24 10.55 -21.58 -35.00
C GLU A 24 10.38 -20.87 -33.65
N ASN A 25 9.70 -19.71 -33.62
CA ASN A 25 9.41 -18.99 -32.39
C ASN A 25 8.45 -19.78 -31.47
N HIS A 26 7.43 -20.44 -32.02
CA HIS A 26 6.56 -21.31 -31.24
C HIS A 26 7.31 -22.51 -30.63
N LEU A 27 8.17 -23.16 -31.41
CA LEU A 27 8.99 -24.28 -30.93
C LEU A 27 9.91 -23.85 -29.78
N ARG A 28 10.53 -22.67 -29.89
CA ARG A 28 11.38 -22.09 -28.82
C ARG A 28 10.59 -21.80 -27.54
N LEU A 29 9.35 -21.33 -27.66
CA LEU A 29 8.49 -21.09 -26.48
C LEU A 29 8.11 -22.41 -25.80
N ASP A 30 7.79 -23.44 -26.56
CA ASP A 30 7.45 -24.76 -26.02
C ASP A 30 8.62 -25.42 -25.29
N GLU A 31 9.82 -25.31 -25.87
CA GLU A 31 11.04 -25.79 -25.21
C GLU A 31 11.31 -25.02 -23.90
N LYS A 32 11.15 -23.70 -23.89
CA LYS A 32 11.29 -22.88 -22.68
C LYS A 32 10.29 -23.26 -21.59
N ILE A 33 9.01 -23.42 -21.94
CA ILE A 33 7.96 -23.84 -21.00
C ILE A 33 8.27 -25.21 -20.44
N SER A 34 8.66 -26.17 -21.29
CA SER A 34 9.03 -27.53 -20.89
C SER A 34 10.21 -27.52 -19.90
N ASN A 35 11.27 -26.77 -20.23
CA ASN A 35 12.45 -26.63 -19.38
C ASN A 35 12.12 -26.03 -18.00
N LEU A 36 11.28 -25.00 -17.96
CA LEU A 36 10.83 -24.40 -16.70
C LEU A 36 9.97 -25.37 -15.87
N LYS A 37 9.10 -26.17 -16.51
CA LYS A 37 8.32 -27.21 -15.82
C LYS A 37 9.21 -28.28 -15.20
N ILE A 38 10.24 -28.72 -15.92
CA ILE A 38 11.25 -29.66 -15.38
C ILE A 38 11.97 -29.06 -14.17
N GLN A 39 12.38 -27.79 -14.25
CA GLN A 39 13.00 -27.09 -13.12
C GLN A 39 12.05 -26.96 -11.93
N LEU A 40 10.77 -26.63 -12.17
CA LEU A 40 9.76 -26.52 -11.14
C LEU A 40 9.58 -27.84 -10.38
N GLU A 41 9.47 -28.96 -11.10
CA GLU A 41 9.35 -30.29 -10.48
C GLU A 41 10.60 -30.65 -9.68
N LYS A 42 11.81 -30.33 -10.18
CA LYS A 42 13.05 -30.52 -9.42
C LYS A 42 13.04 -29.72 -8.11
N MET A 43 12.58 -28.46 -8.13
CA MET A 43 12.49 -27.62 -6.94
C MET A 43 11.43 -28.11 -5.95
N ARG A 44 10.30 -28.63 -6.45
CA ARG A 44 9.27 -29.27 -5.63
C ARG A 44 9.78 -30.53 -4.93
N LEU A 45 10.64 -31.31 -5.56
CA LEU A 45 11.29 -32.44 -4.88
C LEU A 45 12.28 -31.95 -3.80
N GLN A 46 13.07 -30.91 -4.08
CA GLN A 46 14.04 -30.35 -3.12
C GLN A 46 13.39 -29.75 -1.87
N ILE A 47 12.16 -29.23 -1.94
CA ILE A 47 11.48 -28.65 -0.76
C ILE A 47 11.25 -29.68 0.35
N THR A 48 11.14 -30.97 -0.01
CA THR A 48 10.88 -32.05 0.95
C THR A 48 12.11 -32.38 1.79
N THR A 49 13.31 -32.16 1.26
CA THR A 49 14.59 -32.52 1.88
C THR A 49 15.36 -31.33 2.43
N SER A 50 15.06 -30.11 1.98
CA SER A 50 15.77 -28.90 2.39
C SER A 50 15.38 -28.37 3.77
N ILE A 51 16.38 -27.88 4.49
CA ILE A 51 16.22 -27.14 5.76
C ILE A 51 15.65 -25.73 5.50
N ASP A 52 16.07 -25.08 4.41
CA ASP A 52 15.56 -23.75 4.03
C ASP A 52 14.38 -23.86 3.06
N LYS A 53 13.21 -24.17 3.62
CA LYS A 53 11.96 -24.29 2.85
C LYS A 53 11.48 -22.96 2.29
N ASN A 54 11.81 -21.83 2.90
CA ASN A 54 11.27 -20.53 2.51
C ASN A 54 11.93 -20.04 1.21
N SER A 55 13.26 -20.14 1.10
CA SER A 55 13.96 -19.78 -0.13
C SER A 55 13.50 -20.63 -1.32
N ILE A 56 13.25 -21.94 -1.10
CA ILE A 56 12.74 -22.83 -2.16
C ILE A 56 11.31 -22.47 -2.56
N LYS A 57 10.42 -22.16 -1.59
CA LYS A 57 9.05 -21.71 -1.90
C LYS A 57 9.04 -20.47 -2.77
N GLU A 58 9.90 -19.49 -2.47
CA GLU A 58 10.00 -18.27 -3.27
C GLU A 58 10.42 -18.58 -4.72
N LYS A 59 11.44 -19.42 -4.91
CA LYS A 59 11.88 -19.85 -6.25
C LYS A 59 10.80 -20.64 -7.00
N ILE A 60 10.04 -21.49 -6.31
CA ILE A 60 8.89 -22.19 -6.88
C ILE A 60 7.86 -21.18 -7.39
N SER A 61 7.50 -20.18 -6.58
CA SER A 61 6.56 -19.13 -7.00
C SER A 61 7.07 -18.32 -8.19
N GLN A 62 8.38 -18.03 -8.26
CA GLN A 62 8.98 -17.36 -9.41
C GLN A 62 8.90 -18.22 -10.70
N LEU A 63 9.17 -19.52 -10.60
CA LEU A 63 9.08 -20.45 -11.73
C LEU A 63 7.63 -20.62 -12.20
N GLU A 64 6.67 -20.75 -11.29
CA GLU A 64 5.24 -20.83 -11.60
C GLU A 64 4.76 -19.57 -12.34
N ALA A 65 5.17 -18.38 -11.87
CA ALA A 65 4.87 -17.12 -12.54
C ALA A 65 5.52 -17.05 -13.94
N ALA A 66 6.75 -17.50 -14.08
CA ALA A 66 7.43 -17.53 -15.38
C ALA A 66 6.75 -18.46 -16.39
N ILE A 67 6.37 -19.68 -15.96
CA ILE A 67 5.64 -20.65 -16.80
C ILE A 67 4.31 -20.05 -17.25
N PHE A 68 3.54 -19.48 -16.31
CA PHE A 68 2.27 -18.84 -16.62
C PHE A 68 2.43 -17.74 -17.68
N ASN A 69 3.44 -16.88 -17.54
CA ASN A 69 3.70 -15.81 -18.49
C ASN A 69 4.04 -16.33 -19.89
N TYR A 70 4.84 -17.40 -20.00
CA TYR A 70 5.17 -18.00 -21.30
C TYR A 70 3.98 -18.73 -21.93
N GLU A 71 3.15 -19.39 -21.13
CA GLU A 71 1.92 -20.03 -21.63
C GLU A 71 0.92 -18.99 -22.15
N GLU A 72 0.78 -17.85 -21.48
CA GLU A 72 -0.06 -16.74 -21.95
C GLU A 72 0.51 -16.09 -23.22
N GLU A 73 1.83 -15.88 -23.29
CA GLU A 73 2.50 -15.41 -24.51
C GLU A 73 2.25 -16.36 -25.69
N LYS A 74 2.34 -17.67 -25.45
CA LYS A 74 2.00 -18.68 -26.46
C LYS A 74 0.54 -18.56 -26.90
N LYS A 75 -0.42 -18.43 -25.97
CA LYS A 75 -1.84 -18.26 -26.33
C LYS A 75 -2.06 -17.00 -27.18
N ILE A 76 -1.49 -15.87 -26.78
CA ILE A 76 -1.66 -14.59 -27.48
C ILE A 76 -1.01 -14.63 -28.87
N SER A 77 0.15 -15.30 -29.01
CA SER A 77 0.80 -15.45 -30.31
C SER A 77 -0.02 -16.25 -31.32
N ASN A 78 -0.90 -17.15 -30.85
CA ASN A 78 -1.82 -17.91 -31.68
C ASN A 78 -3.08 -17.15 -32.07
N TYR A 79 -3.38 -16.00 -31.45
CA TYR A 79 -4.60 -15.26 -31.75
C TYR A 79 -4.51 -14.61 -33.13
N THR A 80 -5.61 -14.72 -33.87
CA THR A 80 -5.87 -13.88 -35.03
C THR A 80 -5.95 -12.40 -34.62
N ASP A 81 -5.73 -11.49 -35.57
CA ASP A 81 -5.81 -10.06 -35.27
C ASP A 81 -7.23 -9.65 -34.83
N GLU A 82 -8.27 -10.32 -35.33
CA GLU A 82 -9.65 -10.13 -34.87
C GLU A 82 -9.85 -10.56 -33.41
N GLU A 83 -9.31 -11.71 -33.00
CA GLU A 83 -9.37 -12.17 -31.60
C GLU A 83 -8.59 -11.26 -30.66
N LYS A 84 -7.42 -10.76 -31.10
CA LYS A 84 -6.66 -9.76 -30.35
C LYS A 84 -7.51 -8.51 -30.16
N ASN A 85 -8.10 -7.97 -31.22
CA ASN A 85 -8.95 -6.78 -31.12
C ASN A 85 -10.14 -6.98 -30.19
N LYS A 86 -10.84 -8.12 -30.27
CA LYS A 86 -11.92 -8.47 -29.33
C LYS A 86 -11.44 -8.54 -27.88
N LEU A 87 -10.26 -9.09 -27.64
CA LEU A 87 -9.65 -9.12 -26.30
C LEU A 87 -9.35 -7.70 -25.81
N LEU A 88 -8.76 -6.85 -26.66
CA LEU A 88 -8.47 -5.45 -26.33
C LEU A 88 -9.75 -4.67 -26.02
N ASP A 89 -10.82 -4.86 -26.78
CA ASP A 89 -12.14 -4.26 -26.54
C ASP A 89 -12.73 -4.72 -25.20
N SER A 90 -12.67 -6.02 -24.91
CA SER A 90 -13.11 -6.59 -23.63
C SER A 90 -12.37 -5.97 -22.45
N ILE A 91 -11.05 -5.80 -22.58
CA ILE A 91 -10.23 -5.17 -21.56
C ILE A 91 -10.59 -3.68 -21.39
N ARG A 92 -10.77 -2.93 -22.48
CA ARG A 92 -11.23 -1.53 -22.40
C ARG A 92 -12.55 -1.42 -21.66
N ASN A 93 -13.50 -2.30 -21.97
CA ASN A 93 -14.80 -2.35 -21.30
C ASN A 93 -14.65 -2.64 -19.79
N ILE A 94 -13.80 -3.59 -19.40
CA ILE A 94 -13.54 -3.89 -17.98
C ILE A 94 -12.94 -2.67 -17.27
N ILE A 95 -11.96 -2.00 -17.87
CA ILE A 95 -11.32 -0.81 -17.26
C ILE A 95 -12.34 0.33 -17.12
N GLN A 96 -13.19 0.55 -18.12
CA GLN A 96 -14.23 1.59 -18.09
C GLN A 96 -15.30 1.32 -17.03
N GLN A 97 -15.61 0.04 -16.76
CA GLN A 97 -16.56 -0.34 -15.70
C GLN A 97 -16.03 -0.11 -14.29
N ILE A 98 -14.71 0.05 -14.11
CA ILE A 98 -14.14 0.38 -12.80
C ILE A 98 -14.57 1.80 -12.42
N ARG A 99 -15.46 1.89 -11.43
CA ARG A 99 -15.86 3.16 -10.83
C ARG A 99 -14.92 3.52 -9.68
N PRO A 100 -14.42 4.76 -9.63
CA PRO A 100 -13.82 5.30 -8.41
C PRO A 100 -14.84 5.25 -7.27
N LEU A 101 -14.40 4.82 -6.10
CA LEU A 101 -15.23 4.78 -4.90
C LEU A 101 -14.63 5.72 -3.85
N PRO A 102 -15.46 6.43 -3.07
CA PRO A 102 -15.00 7.24 -1.95
C PRO A 102 -14.27 6.38 -0.92
N TYR A 103 -13.26 6.94 -0.26
CA TYR A 103 -12.51 6.21 0.76
C TYR A 103 -13.36 6.03 2.01
N SER A 104 -13.83 4.80 2.25
CA SER A 104 -14.53 4.38 3.46
C SER A 104 -14.08 2.98 3.89
N CYS A 105 -14.43 2.59 5.12
CA CYS A 105 -14.16 1.25 5.63
C CYS A 105 -14.78 0.15 4.74
N GLU A 106 -16.00 0.38 4.25
CA GLU A 106 -16.75 -0.54 3.39
C GLU A 106 -16.10 -0.66 2.00
N ASN A 107 -15.63 0.46 1.45
CA ASN A 107 -15.11 0.52 0.07
C ASN A 107 -13.63 0.10 -0.04
N LYS A 108 -12.87 0.12 1.06
CA LYS A 108 -11.43 -0.14 1.09
C LYS A 108 -11.01 -1.41 0.36
N ARG A 109 -11.75 -2.51 0.56
CA ARG A 109 -11.47 -3.81 -0.08
C ARG A 109 -11.64 -3.74 -1.59
N GLN A 110 -12.71 -3.10 -2.07
CA GLN A 110 -13.01 -3.00 -3.49
C GLN A 110 -12.03 -2.05 -4.20
N ILE A 111 -11.68 -0.92 -3.57
CA ILE A 111 -10.64 0.00 -4.06
C ILE A 111 -9.31 -0.73 -4.24
N HIS A 112 -8.87 -1.49 -3.23
CA HIS A 112 -7.63 -2.25 -3.31
C HIS A 112 -7.67 -3.31 -4.43
N LYS A 113 -8.79 -4.03 -4.57
CA LYS A 113 -9.01 -5.00 -5.65
C LYS A 113 -8.92 -4.34 -7.03
N ASN A 114 -9.58 -3.19 -7.22
CA ASN A 114 -9.57 -2.43 -8.47
C ASN A 114 -8.14 -1.97 -8.83
N LEU A 115 -7.41 -1.38 -7.88
CA LEU A 115 -6.03 -0.95 -8.09
C LEU A 115 -5.10 -2.13 -8.41
N LYS A 116 -5.26 -3.26 -7.72
CA LYS A 116 -4.49 -4.48 -8.01
C LYS A 116 -4.74 -5.01 -9.42
N ASN A 117 -5.99 -5.02 -9.87
CA ASN A 117 -6.33 -5.41 -11.24
C ASN A 117 -5.74 -4.45 -12.27
N LEU A 118 -5.83 -3.13 -12.03
CA LEU A 118 -5.23 -2.11 -12.90
C LEU A 118 -3.71 -2.26 -13.01
N ASN A 119 -3.00 -2.51 -11.89
CA ASN A 119 -1.57 -2.81 -11.92
C ASN A 119 -1.25 -4.06 -12.75
N ARG A 120 -2.06 -5.11 -12.62
CA ARG A 120 -1.87 -6.34 -13.40
C ARG A 120 -2.05 -6.09 -14.91
N PHE A 121 -3.03 -5.29 -15.30
CA PHE A 121 -3.20 -4.88 -16.70
C PHE A 121 -1.97 -4.08 -17.16
N GLU A 122 -1.54 -3.08 -16.40
CA GLU A 122 -0.36 -2.27 -16.73
C GLU A 122 0.89 -3.14 -16.98
N GLU A 123 1.20 -4.06 -16.07
CA GLU A 123 2.32 -5.00 -16.22
C GLU A 123 2.19 -5.86 -17.48
N HIS A 124 1.02 -6.43 -17.74
CA HIS A 124 0.81 -7.27 -18.93
C HIS A 124 0.99 -6.47 -20.22
N PHE A 125 0.40 -5.27 -20.30
CA PHE A 125 0.51 -4.45 -21.50
C PHE A 125 1.90 -3.88 -21.71
N LEU A 126 2.66 -3.58 -20.65
CA LEU A 126 4.07 -3.21 -20.77
C LEU A 126 4.91 -4.34 -21.39
N ILE A 127 4.71 -5.58 -20.93
CA ILE A 127 5.40 -6.75 -21.48
C ILE A 127 5.02 -6.96 -22.94
N LEU A 128 3.71 -6.94 -23.26
CA LEU A 128 3.21 -7.13 -24.62
C LEU A 128 3.72 -6.05 -25.57
N ARG A 129 3.81 -4.80 -25.11
CA ARG A 129 4.37 -3.68 -25.89
C ARG A 129 5.84 -3.89 -26.25
N VAL A 130 6.64 -4.41 -25.33
CA VAL A 130 8.08 -4.67 -25.56
C VAL A 130 8.31 -5.87 -26.48
N LYS A 131 7.43 -6.87 -26.42
CA LYS A 131 7.60 -8.13 -27.16
C LYS A 131 6.94 -8.17 -28.54
N SER A 132 5.95 -7.33 -28.79
CA SER A 132 5.24 -7.31 -30.08
C SER A 132 6.06 -6.61 -31.17
N SER A 133 6.19 -7.26 -32.32
CA SER A 133 6.70 -6.66 -33.56
C SER A 133 5.61 -5.97 -34.39
N ASN A 134 4.33 -6.16 -34.05
CA ASN A 134 3.21 -5.51 -34.72
C ASN A 134 3.01 -4.09 -34.15
N GLU A 135 3.26 -3.08 -34.98
CA GLU A 135 3.18 -1.65 -34.64
C GLU A 135 1.74 -1.22 -34.28
N GLU A 136 0.73 -1.68 -35.03
CA GLU A 136 -0.68 -1.36 -34.77
C GLU A 136 -1.11 -1.86 -33.39
N PHE A 137 -0.71 -3.09 -33.04
CA PHE A 137 -0.95 -3.64 -31.72
C PHE A 137 -0.22 -2.86 -30.61
N VAL A 138 1.02 -2.43 -30.85
CA VAL A 138 1.80 -1.61 -29.90
C VAL A 138 1.13 -0.26 -29.63
N ILE A 139 0.56 0.36 -30.67
CA ILE A 139 -0.21 1.61 -30.55
C ILE A 139 -1.48 1.37 -29.71
N GLU A 140 -2.24 0.31 -29.99
CA GLU A 140 -3.46 0.00 -29.23
C GLU A 140 -3.17 -0.37 -27.77
N ALA A 141 -2.12 -1.17 -27.52
CA ALA A 141 -1.63 -1.45 -26.17
C ALA A 141 -1.27 -0.16 -25.42
N SER A 142 -0.67 0.81 -26.10
CA SER A 142 -0.30 2.10 -25.50
C SER A 142 -1.53 2.94 -25.14
N LYS A 143 -2.59 2.91 -25.95
CA LYS A 143 -3.88 3.55 -25.62
C LYS A 143 -4.50 2.93 -24.37
N ILE A 144 -4.46 1.61 -24.23
CA ILE A 144 -4.95 0.92 -23.04
C ILE A 144 -4.12 1.27 -21.80
N LEU A 145 -2.79 1.34 -21.91
CA LEU A 145 -1.93 1.77 -20.81
C LEU A 145 -2.28 3.19 -20.34
N SER A 146 -2.53 4.12 -21.28
CA SER A 146 -3.01 5.46 -20.93
C SER A 146 -4.32 5.40 -20.14
N LEU A 147 -5.29 4.62 -20.62
CA LEU A 147 -6.59 4.46 -19.95
C LEU A 147 -6.45 3.87 -18.54
N VAL A 148 -5.54 2.91 -18.34
CA VAL A 148 -5.21 2.36 -17.02
C VAL A 148 -4.64 3.44 -16.10
N CYS A 149 -3.67 4.22 -16.58
CA CYS A 149 -3.06 5.32 -15.83
C CYS A 149 -4.08 6.39 -15.44
N ASP A 150 -4.95 6.79 -16.36
CA ASP A 150 -6.02 7.76 -16.12
C ASP A 150 -6.97 7.24 -15.04
N LYS A 151 -7.40 5.98 -15.15
CA LYS A 151 -8.32 5.37 -14.18
C LYS A 151 -7.69 5.23 -12.79
N LYS A 152 -6.40 4.89 -12.69
CA LYS A 152 -5.67 4.87 -11.41
C LYS A 152 -5.60 6.26 -10.79
N SER A 153 -5.35 7.28 -11.60
CA SER A 153 -5.28 8.68 -11.15
C SER A 153 -6.65 9.17 -10.68
N GLU A 154 -7.72 8.79 -11.37
CA GLU A 154 -9.10 9.07 -10.98
C GLU A 154 -9.44 8.46 -9.61
N ILE A 155 -9.11 7.19 -9.39
CA ILE A 155 -9.28 6.50 -8.09
C ILE A 155 -8.49 7.22 -6.99
N LYS A 156 -7.21 7.56 -7.24
CA LYS A 156 -6.38 8.27 -6.27
C LYS A 156 -6.95 9.63 -5.90
N ARG A 157 -7.44 10.40 -6.89
CA ARG A 157 -8.06 11.71 -6.67
C ARG A 157 -9.28 11.61 -5.76
N VAL A 158 -10.17 10.65 -6.02
CA VAL A 158 -11.37 10.43 -5.17
C VAL A 158 -10.99 10.01 -3.75
N ILE A 159 -9.96 9.18 -3.59
CA ILE A 159 -9.45 8.81 -2.27
C ILE A 159 -8.90 10.02 -1.52
N ASN A 160 -8.17 10.91 -2.19
CA ASN A 160 -7.59 12.09 -1.54
C ASN A 160 -8.68 13.10 -1.14
N GLN A 161 -9.61 13.40 -2.05
CA GLN A 161 -10.72 14.32 -1.78
C GLN A 161 -11.54 13.87 -0.55
N THR A 162 -11.85 12.57 -0.47
CA THR A 162 -12.61 12.05 0.68
C THR A 162 -11.85 12.04 2.00
N LYS A 163 -10.52 12.01 1.97
CA LYS A 163 -9.71 12.15 3.19
C LYS A 163 -9.69 13.59 3.70
N GLU A 164 -9.63 14.55 2.78
CA GLU A 164 -9.70 15.98 3.10
C GLU A 164 -11.06 16.30 3.76
N ASP A 165 -12.16 15.82 3.17
CA ASP A 165 -13.51 16.00 3.72
C ASP A 165 -13.64 15.40 5.14
N THR A 166 -13.08 14.19 5.39
CA THR A 166 -13.13 13.58 6.73
C THR A 166 -12.29 14.31 7.77
N ASN A 167 -11.20 14.96 7.35
CA ASN A 167 -10.37 15.73 8.27
C ASN A 167 -11.07 17.04 8.66
N ASP A 168 -11.73 17.71 7.72
CA ASP A 168 -12.51 18.92 7.98
C ASP A 168 -13.71 18.63 8.89
N ASP A 169 -14.42 17.51 8.70
CA ASP A 169 -15.52 17.09 9.56
C ASP A 169 -15.06 16.74 10.98
N GLN A 170 -13.91 16.07 11.12
CA GLN A 170 -13.31 15.80 12.44
C GLN A 170 -12.91 17.11 13.13
N GLN A 171 -12.37 18.07 12.39
CA GLN A 171 -11.95 19.37 12.93
C GLN A 171 -13.17 20.24 13.32
N GLN A 172 -14.27 20.18 12.56
CA GLN A 172 -15.53 20.81 12.93
C GLN A 172 -16.19 20.16 14.15
N GLN A 173 -16.16 18.83 14.26
CA GLN A 173 -16.68 18.12 15.45
C GLN A 173 -15.87 18.44 16.71
N ILE A 174 -14.54 18.48 16.61
CA ILE A 174 -13.67 18.90 17.73
C ILE A 174 -13.99 20.34 18.13
N ASN A 175 -14.15 21.26 17.18
CA ASN A 175 -14.50 22.65 17.47
C ASN A 175 -15.89 22.80 18.10
N LEU A 176 -16.88 22.00 17.69
CA LEU A 176 -18.18 21.94 18.33
C LEU A 176 -18.09 21.40 19.75
N GLN A 177 -17.29 20.35 19.97
CA GLN A 177 -17.12 19.72 21.28
C GLN A 177 -16.41 20.65 22.28
N ILE A 178 -15.40 21.41 21.83
CA ILE A 178 -14.74 22.47 22.62
C ILE A 178 -15.77 23.55 23.02
N LYS A 179 -16.65 23.94 22.09
CA LYS A 179 -17.67 24.97 22.35
C LYS A 179 -18.70 24.55 23.39
N TYR A 180 -19.04 23.26 23.49
CA TYR A 180 -19.94 22.75 24.53
C TYR A 180 -19.24 22.63 25.90
N THR A 181 -17.95 22.26 25.95
CA THR A 181 -17.22 22.18 27.23
C THR A 181 -16.93 23.53 27.88
N ASP A 182 -16.94 24.62 27.10
CA ASP A 182 -16.79 25.97 27.63
C ASP A 182 -18.12 26.54 28.20
N ILE A 183 -19.27 26.02 27.78
CA ILE A 183 -20.58 26.44 28.29
C ILE A 183 -20.87 25.82 29.66
N GLU A 184 -20.45 24.57 29.91
CA GLU A 184 -20.67 23.89 31.20
C GLU A 184 -19.81 24.44 32.36
N ARG A 185 -18.71 25.17 32.08
CA ARG A 185 -17.86 25.76 33.13
C ARG A 185 -18.37 27.10 33.68
N VAL A 186 -19.37 27.71 33.05
CA VAL A 186 -19.94 28.98 33.50
C VAL A 186 -21.06 28.78 34.53
N GLU A 187 -21.65 27.59 34.62
CA GLU A 187 -22.76 27.31 35.55
C GLU A 187 -22.30 26.90 36.96
N ASP A 188 -21.07 26.42 37.12
CA ASP A 188 -20.53 26.02 38.45
C ASP A 188 -19.91 27.16 39.27
N TYR A 189 -19.64 28.33 38.67
CA TYR A 189 -19.01 29.45 39.38
C TYR A 189 -20.00 30.40 40.09
N ASN A 190 -21.31 30.20 39.95
CA ASN A 190 -22.33 31.07 40.52
C ASN A 190 -23.05 30.52 41.77
N ASN A 191 -22.65 29.35 42.31
CA ASN A 191 -23.41 28.69 43.37
C ASN A 191 -22.66 28.41 44.68
N GLN A 192 -21.57 29.14 44.97
CA GLN A 192 -20.90 29.08 46.28
C GLN A 192 -20.47 30.48 46.75
N ASN A 193 -21.43 31.32 47.12
CA ASN A 193 -21.18 32.46 48.02
C ASN A 193 -22.46 32.81 48.78
N GLN A 194 -22.75 32.09 49.86
CA GLN A 194 -23.74 32.54 50.84
C GLN A 194 -23.41 32.05 52.26
N PHE A 195 -22.86 33.00 53.04
CA PHE A 195 -23.01 33.22 54.49
C PHE A 195 -22.55 32.18 55.52
N GLN A 196 -21.59 32.60 56.36
CA GLN A 196 -21.74 32.58 57.83
C GLN A 196 -20.77 33.61 58.48
N GLU A 197 -21.34 34.57 59.20
CA GLU A 197 -20.63 35.54 60.04
C GLU A 197 -20.44 34.97 61.45
N THR A 198 -19.25 35.12 62.05
CA THR A 198 -19.12 35.41 63.50
C THR A 198 -17.83 36.21 63.77
N PRO A 199 -17.79 37.03 64.84
CA PRO A 199 -16.75 38.01 65.08
C PRO A 199 -15.70 37.57 66.12
N THR A 200 -14.71 38.46 66.29
CA THR A 200 -13.84 38.70 67.46
C THR A 200 -12.40 38.16 67.47
N LEU A 201 -11.52 39.07 67.03
CA LEU A 201 -10.28 39.58 67.63
C LEU A 201 -9.07 38.68 67.91
N GLN A 202 -7.95 39.25 67.41
CA GLN A 202 -6.59 39.29 67.95
C GLN A 202 -5.63 38.16 67.62
N GLY A 203 -4.64 38.53 66.79
CA GLY A 203 -3.27 38.08 67.00
C GLY A 203 -2.54 37.71 65.72
N ASN A 204 -1.93 38.71 65.09
CA ASN A 204 -0.87 38.58 64.09
C ASN A 204 0.07 37.39 64.38
N ILE A 205 0.14 36.41 63.48
CA ILE A 205 1.30 35.58 63.05
C ILE A 205 0.76 34.62 61.97
N LEU A 206 0.52 35.10 60.73
CA LEU A 206 0.31 34.17 59.60
C LEU A 206 0.57 34.80 58.21
N GLU A 207 1.49 35.77 58.12
CA GLU A 207 1.84 36.39 56.83
C GLU A 207 3.28 36.15 56.38
N GLN A 208 4.03 35.31 57.10
CA GLN A 208 5.42 34.95 56.74
C GLN A 208 5.66 33.46 56.47
N ILE A 209 4.61 32.63 56.44
CA ILE A 209 4.72 31.18 56.12
C ILE A 209 4.12 30.84 54.73
N ASN A 210 3.44 31.78 54.08
CA ASN A 210 2.72 31.53 52.81
C ASN A 210 3.47 31.93 51.52
N LEU A 211 4.70 32.45 51.61
CA LEU A 211 5.52 32.78 50.42
C LEU A 211 6.53 31.68 50.02
N ASP A 212 6.77 30.67 50.87
CA ASP A 212 7.67 29.54 50.55
C ASP A 212 6.94 28.20 50.28
N LYS A 213 5.61 28.16 50.39
CA LYS A 213 4.79 26.99 50.01
C LYS A 213 4.16 27.09 48.61
N GLN A 214 4.16 28.26 47.98
CA GLN A 214 3.70 28.42 46.59
C GLN A 214 4.79 28.18 45.53
N ASN A 215 6.08 28.15 45.90
CA ASN A 215 7.19 27.86 44.98
C ASN A 215 7.76 26.43 45.07
N LYS A 216 7.18 25.54 45.89
CA LYS A 216 7.51 24.11 45.93
C LYS A 216 6.44 23.18 45.36
N ILE A 217 5.24 23.69 45.10
CA ILE A 217 4.17 22.93 44.42
C ILE A 217 4.24 23.11 42.89
N SER A 218 4.85 24.19 42.40
CA SER A 218 5.02 24.47 40.97
C SER A 218 6.12 23.65 40.26
N ASN A 219 7.04 23.00 41.00
CA ASN A 219 8.13 22.20 40.41
C ASN A 219 7.95 20.68 40.52
N GLU A 220 6.94 20.17 41.24
CA GLU A 220 6.61 18.73 41.25
C GLU A 220 5.40 18.38 40.36
N ILE A 221 4.68 19.39 39.84
CA ILE A 221 3.58 19.20 38.87
C ILE A 221 4.09 19.24 37.42
N GLN A 222 5.33 19.69 37.17
CA GLN A 222 5.94 19.75 35.82
C GLN A 222 6.70 18.49 35.36
N ILE A 223 6.72 17.40 36.14
CA ILE A 223 7.46 16.16 35.77
C ILE A 223 6.51 14.95 35.58
N LYS A 224 5.18 15.13 35.65
CA LYS A 224 4.20 14.03 35.50
C LYS A 224 3.01 14.37 34.57
N GLN A 225 3.26 15.10 33.48
CA GLN A 225 2.24 15.40 32.46
C GLN A 225 2.66 15.04 31.01
N ASP A 226 3.51 14.03 30.83
CA ASP A 226 3.79 13.46 29.49
C ASP A 226 3.24 12.04 29.28
N GLU A 227 2.46 11.50 30.23
CA GLU A 227 1.81 10.21 30.06
C GLU A 227 0.31 10.30 30.32
N LYS A 228 -0.46 10.04 29.26
CA LYS A 228 -1.93 9.93 29.16
C LYS A 228 -2.70 11.19 28.77
N VAL A 229 -2.39 11.71 27.59
CA VAL A 229 -3.47 12.05 26.65
C VAL A 229 -3.59 10.86 25.71
N GLN A 230 -4.40 9.88 26.10
CA GLN A 230 -4.90 8.87 25.16
C GLN A 230 -5.96 9.57 24.32
N GLU A 231 -5.50 10.25 23.27
CA GLU A 231 -6.33 10.54 22.11
C GLU A 231 -6.88 9.20 21.62
N ASN A 232 -8.18 8.99 21.84
CA ASN A 232 -8.97 7.95 21.19
C ASN A 232 -9.17 8.29 19.69
N GLU A 233 -8.11 8.72 19.01
CA GLU A 233 -8.10 8.72 17.55
C GLU A 233 -8.22 7.28 17.09
N GLN A 234 -9.21 7.01 16.25
CA GLN A 234 -9.45 5.69 15.72
C GLN A 234 -8.30 5.33 14.75
N ILE A 235 -7.24 4.73 15.28
CA ILE A 235 -6.05 4.37 14.50
C ILE A 235 -6.46 3.39 13.39
N CYS A 236 -6.30 3.80 12.14
CA CYS A 236 -6.55 2.94 10.99
C CYS A 236 -5.71 1.65 11.11
N GLU A 237 -6.29 0.48 10.83
CA GLU A 237 -5.59 -0.82 10.87
C GLU A 237 -4.26 -0.82 10.10
N GLN A 238 -4.16 -0.02 9.03
CA GLN A 238 -2.94 0.12 8.24
C GLN A 238 -1.89 1.02 8.90
N GLU A 239 -2.19 1.76 9.95
CA GLU A 239 -1.22 2.58 10.67
C GLU A 239 -0.74 1.90 11.96
N LYS A 240 -1.43 0.83 12.38
CA LYS A 240 -1.06 0.07 13.57
C LYS A 240 0.26 -0.67 13.41
N CYS A 241 0.97 -0.80 14.53
CA CYS A 241 2.16 -1.61 14.70
C CYS A 241 1.88 -3.04 14.25
N GLN A 242 2.71 -3.58 13.37
CA GLN A 242 2.52 -4.94 12.84
C GLN A 242 2.99 -6.02 13.84
N ILE A 243 3.49 -5.60 15.01
CA ILE A 243 3.93 -6.50 16.07
C ILE A 243 2.83 -6.63 17.13
N CYS A 244 2.33 -5.52 17.69
CA CYS A 244 1.32 -5.54 18.75
C CYS A 244 -0.10 -5.25 18.28
N PHE A 245 -0.30 -4.73 17.07
CA PHE A 245 -1.60 -4.32 16.52
C PHE A 245 -2.42 -3.38 17.45
N ALA A 246 -1.75 -2.67 18.35
CA ALA A 246 -2.40 -1.83 19.37
C ALA A 246 -2.12 -0.34 19.20
N GLN A 247 -0.88 0.03 18.85
CA GLN A 247 -0.42 1.43 18.78
C GLN A 247 0.02 1.79 17.36
N LYS A 248 -0.01 3.08 17.00
CA LYS A 248 0.45 3.59 15.70
C LYS A 248 1.95 3.34 15.50
N ARG A 249 2.33 3.01 14.25
CA ARG A 249 3.73 2.86 13.84
C ARG A 249 4.42 4.21 13.82
N LYS A 250 5.58 4.27 14.45
CA LYS A 250 6.41 5.48 14.53
C LYS A 250 7.87 5.22 14.22
N PHE A 251 8.34 3.97 14.23
CA PHE A 251 9.78 3.68 14.12
C PHE A 251 10.16 2.80 12.95
N VAL A 252 11.28 3.16 12.31
CA VAL A 252 11.95 2.40 11.26
C VAL A 252 13.27 1.82 11.77
N ALA A 253 13.56 0.56 11.44
CA ALA A 253 14.81 -0.11 11.81
C ALA A 253 15.89 0.08 10.73
N ILE A 254 17.10 0.49 11.11
CA ILE A 254 18.25 0.69 10.22
C ILE A 254 19.27 -0.44 10.42
N PRO A 255 19.82 -1.04 9.34
CA PRO A 255 19.75 -0.59 7.93
C PRO A 255 18.62 -1.19 7.10
N CYS A 256 17.77 -2.06 7.65
CA CYS A 256 16.83 -2.83 6.84
C CYS A 256 15.59 -2.05 6.36
N GLY A 257 15.33 -0.86 6.89
CA GLY A 257 14.25 0.03 6.45
C GLY A 257 12.83 -0.40 6.87
N HIS A 258 12.67 -1.41 7.73
CA HIS A 258 11.35 -1.89 8.10
C HIS A 258 10.64 -0.93 9.07
N PHE A 259 9.60 -0.25 8.57
CA PHE A 259 8.72 0.66 9.31
C PHE A 259 7.47 -0.06 9.83
N ILE A 260 7.63 -0.80 10.93
CA ILE A 260 6.58 -1.68 11.46
C ILE A 260 6.31 -1.53 12.97
N TYR A 261 7.04 -0.67 13.66
CA TYR A 261 7.13 -0.65 15.13
C TYR A 261 6.45 0.59 15.74
N CYS A 262 5.75 0.39 16.86
CA CYS A 262 5.41 1.48 17.80
C CYS A 262 6.52 1.67 18.85
N GLN A 263 6.33 2.63 19.77
CA GLN A 263 7.25 2.90 20.88
C GLN A 263 7.56 1.65 21.72
N ASN A 264 6.54 0.91 22.14
CA ASN A 264 6.74 -0.27 22.99
C ASN A 264 7.47 -1.40 22.25
N CYS A 265 7.18 -1.60 20.96
CA CYS A 265 7.83 -2.66 20.18
C CYS A 265 9.25 -2.29 19.73
N LYS A 266 9.59 -1.00 19.68
CA LYS A 266 10.97 -0.53 19.49
C LYS A 266 11.86 -1.00 20.63
N GLU A 267 11.42 -0.90 21.89
CA GLU A 267 12.23 -1.35 23.04
C GLU A 267 12.61 -2.84 22.94
N LEU A 268 11.69 -3.68 22.47
CA LEU A 268 11.96 -5.10 22.23
C LEU A 268 13.02 -5.34 21.14
N VAL A 269 13.05 -4.49 20.10
CA VAL A 269 14.08 -4.54 19.05
C VAL A 269 15.42 -4.10 19.60
N LEU A 270 15.46 -3.03 20.41
CA LEU A 270 16.70 -2.52 21.01
C LEU A 270 17.33 -3.53 21.98
N GLN A 271 16.51 -4.28 22.72
CA GLN A 271 17.01 -5.37 23.59
C GLN A 271 17.68 -6.52 22.81
N ARG A 272 17.17 -6.83 21.60
CA ARG A 272 17.66 -7.97 20.79
C ARG A 272 18.62 -7.57 19.67
N LEU A 273 18.75 -6.26 19.42
CA LEU A 273 19.50 -5.66 18.31
C LEU A 273 19.20 -6.31 16.95
N LYS A 274 17.96 -6.77 16.73
CA LYS A 274 17.53 -7.47 15.51
C LYS A 274 16.11 -7.08 15.10
N CYS A 275 15.92 -6.88 13.80
CA CYS A 275 14.62 -6.59 13.21
C CYS A 275 13.69 -7.80 13.40
N LEU A 276 12.47 -7.58 13.91
CA LEU A 276 11.53 -8.68 14.16
C LEU A 276 10.91 -9.25 12.88
N LEU A 277 11.01 -8.52 11.76
CA LEU A 277 10.51 -8.96 10.46
C LEU A 277 11.57 -9.73 9.65
N CYS A 278 12.73 -9.12 9.39
CA CYS A 278 13.76 -9.73 8.55
C CYS A 278 14.95 -10.33 9.32
N ARG A 279 14.99 -10.21 10.66
CA ARG A 279 16.07 -10.70 11.54
C ARG A 279 17.46 -10.10 11.32
N GLN A 280 17.59 -9.12 10.42
CA GLN A 280 18.82 -8.36 10.22
C GLN A 280 19.19 -7.58 11.49
N ASN A 281 20.48 -7.46 11.78
CA ASN A 281 20.98 -6.68 12.92
C ASN A 281 20.55 -5.21 12.78
N VAL A 282 20.01 -4.65 13.85
CA VAL A 282 19.56 -3.27 13.92
C VAL A 282 20.64 -2.45 14.62
N ILE A 283 21.13 -1.45 13.90
CA ILE A 283 22.14 -0.51 14.40
C ILE A 283 21.43 0.64 15.11
N GLN A 284 20.32 1.11 14.54
CA GLN A 284 19.58 2.27 15.02
C GLN A 284 18.10 2.16 14.67
N MET A 285 17.26 2.83 15.45
CA MET A 285 15.85 3.06 15.12
C MET A 285 15.57 4.55 15.06
N PHE A 286 14.92 5.01 13.98
CA PHE A 286 14.51 6.40 13.81
C PHE A 286 13.00 6.54 13.97
N GLU A 287 12.59 7.60 14.65
CA GLU A 287 11.20 8.03 14.67
C GLU A 287 10.85 8.73 13.36
N ILE A 288 9.70 8.41 12.80
CA ILE A 288 9.14 9.06 11.62
C ILE A 288 7.93 9.87 12.09
N PHE A 289 8.02 11.18 11.91
CA PHE A 289 6.89 12.09 12.04
C PHE A 289 6.16 12.12 10.70
N ALA A 290 4.94 11.61 10.68
CA ALA A 290 4.08 11.51 9.49
C ALA A 290 2.70 12.07 9.81
#